data_AF-A0A9D6F0F1-F1
#
_entry.id   AF-A0A9D6F0F1-F1
#
_cell.length_a   1.000
_cell.length_b   1.000
_cell.length_c   1.000
_cell.angle_alpha   90.00
_cell.angle_beta   90.00
_cell.angle_gamma   90.00
#
_symmetry.space_group_name_H-M   'P 1'
#
loop_
_entity.id
_entity.type
_entity.pdbx_description
1 polymer ?
#
loop_
_entity_poly.entity_id
_entity_poly.type
_entity_poly.pdbx_seq_one_letter_code
_entity_poly.pdbx_strand_id
1 'polypeptide(L)'
;MTFPLSSSTPGAIDAPVQFVVSHGRSGALGIFTAVAFQPFRRGQRVLVRTQRGIETGTVLGPANSRQAMLLHTTSDGQLLRSVNADDEALRGRLLLVEQEIFTKSRAWAARDGLDVEVLDVELLFDGSLAIVQFVGPDADAEKLAVTLEQKFELPIRLENLAAPTAHEETNHGCDKPDCGRGAGGGCSTCSTGGGCSTCGSSKVDLREYFGHLRVKMEEKHRIPLA
;
A
#
# COMPACT_ATOMS: atom_id res chain seq x y z
N MET A 1 -0.77 -45.68 -52.34
CA MET A 1 -0.74 -45.69 -50.86
C MET A 1 -0.08 -44.39 -50.43
N THR A 2 -0.90 -43.40 -50.07
CA THR A 2 -0.47 -42.02 -49.86
C THR A 2 -0.70 -41.70 -48.40
N PHE A 3 0.37 -41.56 -47.63
CA PHE A 3 0.31 -41.13 -46.23
C PHE A 3 0.14 -39.61 -46.18
N PRO A 4 -0.83 -39.05 -45.43
CA PRO A 4 -0.83 -37.62 -45.18
C PRO A 4 0.17 -37.28 -44.08
N LEU A 5 1.04 -36.31 -44.37
CA LEU A 5 1.91 -35.66 -43.40
C LEU A 5 1.04 -34.83 -42.44
N SER A 6 1.07 -35.20 -41.16
CA SER A 6 0.52 -34.42 -40.06
C SER A 6 1.38 -33.18 -39.83
N SER A 7 0.85 -31.99 -40.11
CA SER A 7 1.44 -30.73 -39.71
C SER A 7 1.02 -30.41 -38.27
N SER A 8 1.89 -30.73 -37.32
CA SER A 8 1.77 -30.22 -35.94
C SER A 8 2.08 -28.72 -35.94
N THR A 9 1.05 -27.90 -35.73
CA THR A 9 1.21 -26.50 -35.35
C THR A 9 1.94 -26.43 -34.00
N PRO A 10 3.03 -25.66 -33.86
CA PRO A 10 3.63 -25.43 -32.55
C PRO A 10 2.63 -24.63 -31.71
N GLY A 11 2.09 -25.27 -30.67
CA GLY A 11 1.11 -24.69 -29.76
C GLY A 11 1.65 -23.42 -29.10
N ALA A 12 0.78 -22.41 -29.04
CA ALA A 12 1.02 -21.15 -28.35
C ALA A 12 1.60 -21.41 -26.97
N ILE A 13 2.71 -20.72 -26.67
CA ILE A 13 3.26 -20.65 -25.31
C ILE A 13 2.20 -19.90 -24.50
N ASP A 14 1.41 -20.63 -23.71
CA ASP A 14 0.34 -20.05 -22.90
C ASP A 14 0.95 -18.95 -22.03
N ALA A 15 0.49 -17.72 -22.22
CA ALA A 15 1.04 -16.58 -21.49
C ALA A 15 0.90 -16.84 -19.97
N PRO A 16 1.91 -16.51 -19.16
CA PRO A 16 1.86 -16.75 -17.72
C PRO A 16 0.62 -16.11 -17.13
N VAL A 17 -0.15 -16.88 -16.34
CA VAL A 17 -1.38 -16.38 -15.71
C VAL A 17 -0.98 -15.47 -14.55
N GLN A 18 -1.22 -14.18 -14.70
CA GLN A 18 -0.88 -13.17 -13.72
C GLN A 18 -2.11 -12.69 -12.94
N PHE A 19 -1.90 -12.33 -11.68
CA PHE A 19 -2.95 -11.85 -10.78
C PHE A 19 -2.50 -10.60 -10.04
N VAL A 20 -3.43 -9.68 -9.83
CA VAL A 20 -3.23 -8.58 -8.87
C VAL A 20 -3.55 -9.10 -7.48
N VAL A 21 -2.62 -8.91 -6.54
CA VAL A 21 -2.74 -9.38 -5.16
C VAL A 21 -2.44 -8.21 -4.22
N SER A 22 -3.31 -7.98 -3.23
CA SER A 22 -2.97 -7.16 -2.07
C SER A 22 -2.22 -8.04 -1.07
N HIS A 23 -1.03 -7.64 -0.63
CA HIS A 23 -0.14 -8.47 0.18
C HIS A 23 0.49 -7.68 1.32
N GLY A 24 0.98 -8.42 2.31
CA GLY A 24 1.52 -7.87 3.54
C GLY A 24 0.50 -7.15 4.42
N ARG A 25 0.95 -6.63 5.56
CA ARG A 25 0.10 -5.91 6.53
C ARG A 25 -0.33 -4.54 6.02
N SER A 26 0.55 -3.87 5.27
CA SER A 26 0.29 -2.54 4.68
C SER A 26 -0.71 -2.58 3.53
N GLY A 27 -1.06 -3.76 3.02
CA GLY A 27 -1.97 -3.90 1.89
C GLY A 27 -1.36 -3.46 0.55
N ALA A 28 -0.04 -3.58 0.40
CA ALA A 28 0.67 -3.27 -0.83
C ALA A 28 0.05 -4.04 -2.00
N LEU A 29 -0.04 -3.40 -3.16
CA LEU A 29 -0.57 -4.03 -4.38
C LEU A 29 0.60 -4.48 -5.27
N GLY A 30 0.51 -5.69 -5.78
CA GLY A 30 1.48 -6.19 -6.76
C GLY A 30 0.88 -7.15 -7.77
N ILE A 31 1.62 -7.37 -8.86
CA ILE A 31 1.30 -8.34 -9.91
C ILE A 31 2.14 -9.59 -9.67
N PHE A 32 1.48 -10.73 -9.54
CA PHE A 32 2.15 -11.99 -9.25
C PHE A 32 1.86 -13.01 -10.34
N THR A 33 2.91 -13.67 -10.79
CA THR A 33 2.82 -14.75 -11.77
C THR A 33 2.50 -16.07 -11.06
N ALA A 34 1.41 -16.73 -11.42
CA ALA A 34 1.02 -18.01 -10.84
C ALA A 34 2.01 -19.12 -11.23
N VAL A 35 2.54 -19.82 -10.23
CA VAL A 35 3.46 -20.95 -10.43
C VAL A 35 2.71 -22.23 -10.82
N ALA A 36 1.47 -22.37 -10.34
CA ALA A 36 0.62 -23.51 -10.65
C ALA A 36 -0.48 -23.11 -11.64
N PHE A 37 -0.81 -24.02 -12.57
CA PHE A 37 -1.98 -23.93 -13.45
C PHE A 37 -3.28 -24.19 -12.67
N GLN A 38 -3.52 -23.44 -11.61
CA GLN A 38 -4.79 -23.44 -10.89
C GLN A 38 -5.46 -22.06 -11.00
N PRO A 39 -6.78 -22.00 -11.20
CA PRO A 39 -7.47 -20.73 -11.25
C PRO A 39 -7.66 -20.18 -9.84
N PHE A 40 -7.27 -18.92 -9.63
CA PHE A 40 -7.55 -18.18 -8.41
C PHE A 40 -8.81 -17.30 -8.57
N ARG A 41 -9.54 -17.13 -7.47
CA ARG A 41 -10.76 -16.31 -7.41
C ARG A 41 -10.47 -15.02 -6.66
N ARG A 42 -11.17 -13.94 -7.01
CA ARG A 42 -11.15 -12.69 -6.23
C ARG A 42 -11.57 -12.97 -4.79
N GLY A 43 -10.84 -12.38 -3.83
CA GLY A 43 -11.03 -12.57 -2.39
C GLY A 43 -10.33 -13.82 -1.83
N GLN A 44 -9.73 -14.67 -2.67
CA GLN A 44 -9.04 -15.86 -2.21
C GLN A 44 -7.71 -15.50 -1.54
N ARG A 45 -7.46 -16.08 -0.36
CA ARG A 45 -6.18 -15.95 0.35
C ARG A 45 -5.13 -16.85 -0.30
N VAL A 46 -3.96 -16.28 -0.57
CA VAL A 46 -2.85 -16.92 -1.26
C VAL A 46 -1.53 -16.64 -0.56
N LEU A 47 -0.56 -17.52 -0.76
CA LEU A 47 0.83 -17.25 -0.46
C LEU A 47 1.53 -16.70 -1.70
N VAL A 48 2.25 -15.60 -1.52
CA VAL A 48 3.05 -14.96 -2.55
C VAL A 48 4.50 -14.90 -2.11
N ARG A 49 5.43 -15.02 -3.05
CA ARG A 49 6.85 -14.73 -2.82
C ARG A 49 7.14 -13.35 -3.37
N THR A 50 7.59 -12.46 -2.50
CA THR A 50 8.05 -11.10 -2.81
C THR A 50 9.57 -11.03 -2.74
N GLN A 51 10.13 -9.84 -2.91
CA GLN A 51 11.54 -9.58 -2.63
C GLN A 51 11.88 -9.66 -1.13
N ARG A 52 10.89 -9.49 -0.24
CA ARG A 52 11.08 -9.52 1.21
C ARG A 52 11.08 -10.95 1.75
N GLY A 53 10.30 -11.84 1.14
CA GLY A 53 10.16 -13.24 1.55
C GLY A 53 8.82 -13.81 1.11
N ILE A 54 8.30 -14.80 1.84
CA ILE A 54 6.95 -15.32 1.62
C ILE A 54 5.96 -14.53 2.48
N GLU A 55 4.87 -14.10 1.85
CA GLU A 55 3.82 -13.30 2.46
C GLU A 55 2.45 -13.89 2.17
N THR A 56 1.48 -13.58 3.03
CA THR A 56 0.08 -13.84 2.71
C THR A 56 -0.50 -12.65 1.95
N GLY A 57 -1.36 -12.94 0.98
CA GLY A 57 -2.09 -11.94 0.24
C GLY A 57 -3.51 -12.36 -0.10
N THR A 58 -4.26 -11.45 -0.71
CA THR A 58 -5.62 -11.65 -1.20
C THR A 58 -5.69 -11.29 -2.67
N VAL A 59 -6.20 -12.22 -3.48
CA VAL A 59 -6.33 -12.02 -4.92
C VAL A 59 -7.42 -10.98 -5.20
N LEU A 60 -7.09 -9.94 -5.97
CA LEU A 60 -8.04 -8.92 -6.38
C LEU A 60 -8.66 -9.21 -7.75
N GLY A 61 -7.95 -9.97 -8.59
CA GLY A 61 -8.41 -10.40 -9.91
C GLY A 61 -7.24 -10.78 -10.83
N PRO A 62 -7.53 -11.29 -12.04
CA PRO A 62 -6.50 -11.50 -13.06
C PRO A 62 -5.86 -10.15 -13.43
N ALA A 63 -4.55 -10.16 -13.63
CA ALA A 63 -3.83 -8.98 -14.07
C ALA A 63 -4.09 -8.73 -15.55
N ASN A 64 -4.48 -7.52 -15.89
CA ASN A 64 -4.55 -7.05 -17.27
C ASN A 64 -3.39 -6.08 -17.58
N SER A 65 -3.14 -5.84 -18.87
CA SER A 65 -2.07 -4.94 -19.31
C SER A 65 -2.21 -3.50 -18.79
N ARG A 66 -3.43 -3.02 -18.49
CA ARG A 66 -3.63 -1.69 -17.88
C ARG A 66 -3.14 -1.64 -16.43
N GLN A 67 -3.31 -2.71 -15.66
CA GLN A 67 -2.85 -2.79 -14.28
C GLN A 67 -1.33 -2.85 -14.19
N ALA A 68 -0.67 -3.56 -15.12
CA ALA A 68 0.78 -3.54 -15.23
C ALA A 68 1.34 -2.14 -15.51
N MET A 69 0.66 -1.36 -16.36
CA MET A 69 1.04 0.04 -16.58
C MET A 69 0.82 0.91 -15.34
N LEU A 70 -0.28 0.70 -14.60
CA LEU A 70 -0.60 1.49 -13.41
C LEU A 70 0.34 1.22 -12.24
N LEU A 71 0.80 -0.02 -12.09
CA LEU A 71 1.71 -0.46 -11.04
C LEU A 71 3.19 -0.33 -11.46
N HIS A 72 3.46 0.15 -12.68
CA HIS A 72 4.80 0.32 -13.25
C HIS A 72 5.68 -0.94 -13.17
N THR A 73 5.06 -2.12 -13.20
CA THR A 73 5.72 -3.41 -13.01
C THR A 73 5.06 -4.47 -13.87
N THR A 74 5.86 -5.40 -14.40
CA THR A 74 5.36 -6.56 -15.14
C THR A 74 5.14 -7.77 -14.25
N SER A 75 5.84 -7.84 -13.10
CA SER A 75 5.68 -8.88 -12.07
C SER A 75 6.50 -8.50 -10.82
N ASP A 76 5.87 -8.48 -9.65
CA ASP A 76 6.49 -8.23 -8.34
C ASP A 76 6.91 -9.52 -7.62
N GLY A 77 6.53 -10.68 -8.18
CA GLY A 77 6.97 -11.97 -7.68
C GLY A 77 6.13 -13.13 -8.17
N GLN A 78 6.05 -14.17 -7.34
CA GLN A 78 5.37 -15.43 -7.66
C GLN A 78 4.15 -15.65 -6.78
N LEU A 79 3.02 -16.03 -7.36
CA LEU A 79 1.87 -16.54 -6.64
C LEU A 79 2.04 -18.06 -6.51
N LEU A 80 2.30 -18.52 -5.28
CA LEU A 80 2.70 -19.90 -5.01
C LEU A 80 1.48 -20.83 -5.00
N ARG A 81 0.52 -20.55 -4.11
CA ARG A 81 -0.67 -21.39 -3.88
C ARG A 81 -1.70 -20.69 -3.00
N SER A 82 -2.89 -21.28 -2.92
CA SER A 82 -3.89 -20.94 -1.91
C SER A 82 -3.40 -21.23 -0.50
N VAL A 83 -3.82 -20.41 0.45
CA VAL A 83 -3.66 -20.66 1.89
C VAL A 83 -4.50 -21.89 2.26
N ASN A 84 -3.93 -22.80 3.03
CA ASN A 84 -4.59 -23.99 3.56
C ASN A 84 -4.77 -23.90 5.10
N ALA A 85 -5.35 -24.93 5.71
CA ALA A 85 -5.60 -24.92 7.16
C ALA A 85 -4.31 -24.88 8.01
N ASP A 86 -3.26 -25.56 7.58
CA ASP A 86 -1.96 -25.56 8.28
C ASP A 86 -1.30 -24.18 8.22
N ASP A 87 -1.45 -23.47 7.10
CA ASP A 87 -0.98 -22.11 6.94
C ASP A 87 -1.72 -21.13 7.85
N GLU A 88 -3.04 -21.29 8.02
CA GLU A 88 -3.82 -20.46 8.95
C GLU A 88 -3.39 -20.73 10.40
N ALA A 89 -3.13 -21.99 10.76
CA ALA A 89 -2.59 -22.33 12.07
C ALA A 89 -1.18 -21.75 12.28
N LEU A 90 -0.32 -21.78 11.26
CA LEU A 90 0.98 -21.11 11.29
C LEU A 90 0.81 -19.60 11.44
N ARG A 91 -0.07 -18.96 10.66
CA ARG A 91 -0.35 -17.52 10.77
C ARG A 91 -0.78 -17.15 12.19
N GLY A 92 -1.64 -17.96 12.82
CA GLY A 92 -2.04 -17.79 14.22
C GLY A 92 -0.85 -17.79 15.19
N ARG A 93 0.12 -18.68 15.00
CA ARG A 93 1.36 -18.70 15.81
C ARG A 93 2.24 -17.49 15.55
N LEU A 94 2.41 -17.09 14.28
CA LEU A 94 3.20 -15.91 13.91
C LEU A 94 2.61 -14.62 14.52
N LEU A 95 1.27 -14.50 14.59
CA LEU A 95 0.60 -13.38 15.25
C LEU A 95 0.97 -13.25 16.74
N LEU A 96 1.17 -14.37 17.45
CA LEU A 96 1.60 -14.33 18.85
C LEU A 96 3.02 -13.77 18.97
N VAL A 97 3.92 -14.16 18.05
CA VAL A 97 5.30 -13.65 18.00
C VAL A 97 5.30 -12.15 17.65
N GLU A 98 4.50 -11.73 16.66
CA GLU A 98 4.32 -10.31 16.31
C GLU A 98 3.90 -9.47 17.52
N GLN A 99 2.92 -9.95 18.30
CA GLN A 99 2.47 -9.26 19.52
C GLN A 99 3.56 -9.18 20.59
N GLU A 100 4.35 -10.23 20.74
CA GLU A 100 5.48 -10.22 21.67
C GLU A 100 6.54 -9.20 21.25
N ILE A 101 6.94 -9.19 19.97
CA ILE A 101 7.88 -8.21 19.41
C ILE A 101 7.33 -6.80 19.65
N PHE A 102 6.09 -6.52 19.23
CA PHE A 102 5.44 -5.22 19.41
C PHE A 102 5.48 -4.73 20.86
N THR A 103 5.12 -5.60 21.80
CA THR A 103 5.10 -5.26 23.24
C THR A 103 6.51 -4.97 23.76
N LYS A 104 7.50 -5.76 23.36
CA LYS A 104 8.90 -5.57 23.77
C LYS A 104 9.51 -4.31 23.15
N SER A 105 9.26 -4.06 21.87
CA SER A 105 9.72 -2.87 21.17
C SER A 105 9.27 -1.59 21.89
N ARG A 106 7.98 -1.51 22.26
CA ARG A 106 7.47 -0.36 23.01
C ARG A 106 8.06 -0.24 24.41
N ALA A 107 8.19 -1.36 25.12
CA ALA A 107 8.76 -1.37 26.47
C ALA A 107 10.22 -0.90 26.48
N TRP A 108 11.01 -1.28 25.47
CA TRP A 108 12.41 -0.86 25.37
C TRP A 108 12.59 0.55 24.85
N ALA A 109 11.79 0.98 23.87
CA ALA A 109 11.77 2.38 23.46
C ALA A 109 11.53 3.31 24.66
N ALA A 110 10.55 2.97 25.51
CA ALA A 110 10.26 3.72 26.73
C ALA A 110 11.36 3.64 27.78
N ARG A 111 11.92 2.43 28.02
CA ARG A 111 12.99 2.23 29.01
C ARG A 111 14.26 3.01 28.66
N ASP A 112 14.60 3.04 27.37
CA ASP A 112 15.85 3.59 26.88
C ASP A 112 15.69 5.06 26.43
N GLY A 113 14.49 5.64 26.61
CA GLY A 113 14.21 7.05 26.33
C GLY A 113 14.26 7.41 24.84
N LEU A 114 13.97 6.45 23.96
CA LEU A 114 14.00 6.62 22.51
C LEU A 114 12.74 7.36 22.06
N ASP A 115 12.90 8.33 21.15
CA ASP A 115 11.77 9.10 20.59
C ASP A 115 11.07 8.33 19.46
N VAL A 116 10.78 7.05 19.69
CA VAL A 116 10.24 6.11 18.70
C VAL A 116 8.87 5.62 19.14
N GLU A 117 7.85 5.95 18.36
CA GLU A 117 6.50 5.39 18.51
C GLU A 117 6.33 4.18 17.59
N VAL A 118 6.32 2.99 18.17
CA VAL A 118 6.06 1.74 17.43
C VAL A 118 4.56 1.62 17.16
N LEU A 119 4.21 1.54 15.87
CA LEU A 119 2.83 1.47 15.39
C LEU A 119 2.37 0.03 15.18
N ASP A 120 3.21 -0.81 14.59
CA ASP A 120 2.86 -2.18 14.26
C ASP A 120 4.09 -3.07 14.01
N VAL A 121 3.90 -4.39 13.98
CA VAL A 121 4.96 -5.38 13.65
C VAL A 121 4.43 -6.44 12.70
N GLU A 122 5.00 -6.54 11.50
CA GLU A 122 4.68 -7.60 10.55
C GLU A 122 5.78 -8.67 10.56
N LEU A 123 5.43 -9.93 10.77
CA LEU A 123 6.33 -11.06 10.59
C LEU A 123 6.00 -11.74 9.26
N LEU A 124 6.99 -11.90 8.39
CA LEU A 124 6.80 -12.61 7.13
C LEU A 124 6.34 -14.05 7.37
N PHE A 125 5.60 -14.61 6.42
CA PHE A 125 4.96 -15.91 6.57
C PHE A 125 5.97 -17.06 6.71
N ASP A 126 7.15 -16.93 6.09
CA ASP A 126 8.26 -17.87 6.25
C ASP A 126 9.07 -17.65 7.54
N GLY A 127 8.74 -16.63 8.33
CA GLY A 127 9.45 -16.27 9.55
C GLY A 127 10.87 -15.76 9.28
N SER A 128 11.19 -15.30 8.06
CA SER A 128 12.55 -14.87 7.70
C SER A 128 12.91 -13.45 8.15
N LEU A 129 11.91 -12.60 8.37
CA LEU A 129 12.10 -11.17 8.69
C LEU A 129 10.89 -10.66 9.48
N ALA A 130 11.14 -9.89 10.54
CA ALA A 130 10.13 -9.01 11.12
C ALA A 130 10.34 -7.56 10.67
N ILE A 131 9.24 -6.87 10.37
CA ILE A 131 9.21 -5.47 9.98
C ILE A 131 8.49 -4.70 11.09
N VAL A 132 9.22 -3.86 11.80
CA VAL A 132 8.69 -3.00 12.87
C VAL A 132 8.39 -1.64 12.26
N GLN A 133 7.12 -1.27 12.20
CA GLN A 133 6.65 0.00 11.68
C GLN A 133 6.62 1.03 12.81
N PHE A 134 7.21 2.19 12.59
CA PHE A 134 7.35 3.21 13.62
C PHE A 134 7.25 4.63 13.07
N VAL A 135 7.13 5.61 13.97
CA VAL A 135 7.29 7.05 13.70
C VAL A 135 8.29 7.61 14.71
N GLY A 136 9.27 8.37 14.25
CA GLY A 136 10.33 8.94 15.10
C GLY A 136 11.62 9.21 14.32
N PRO A 137 12.71 9.60 15.00
CA PRO A 137 14.02 9.77 14.39
C PRO A 137 14.70 8.41 14.15
N ASP A 138 15.27 8.22 12.95
CA ASP A 138 15.88 6.95 12.54
C ASP A 138 17.05 6.51 13.44
N ALA A 139 17.82 7.46 13.98
CA ALA A 139 18.97 7.18 14.84
C ALA A 139 18.60 6.41 16.13
N ASP A 140 17.41 6.63 16.67
CA ASP A 140 16.92 5.91 17.83
C ASP A 140 16.28 4.57 17.44
N ALA A 141 15.68 4.51 16.25
CA ALA A 141 15.16 3.27 15.69
C ALA A 141 16.29 2.23 15.51
N GLU A 142 17.44 2.62 14.93
CA GLU A 142 18.57 1.70 14.73
C GLU A 142 19.04 1.01 16.03
N LYS A 143 19.08 1.74 17.14
CA LYS A 143 19.42 1.18 18.47
C LYS A 143 18.39 0.15 18.92
N LEU A 144 17.11 0.42 18.67
CA LEU A 144 16.01 -0.48 18.98
C LEU A 144 16.09 -1.77 18.14
N ALA A 145 16.41 -1.68 16.86
CA ALA A 145 16.58 -2.84 15.97
C ALA A 145 17.61 -3.82 16.52
N VAL A 146 18.83 -3.35 16.80
CA VAL A 146 19.92 -4.22 17.30
C VAL A 146 19.50 -4.98 18.55
N THR A 147 18.80 -4.29 19.47
CA THR A 147 18.32 -4.89 20.73
C THR A 147 17.26 -5.97 20.47
N LEU A 148 16.34 -5.72 19.53
CA LEU A 148 15.30 -6.69 19.15
C LEU A 148 15.88 -7.89 18.42
N GLU A 149 16.80 -7.70 17.47
CA GLU A 149 17.42 -8.80 16.71
C GLU A 149 18.14 -9.77 17.64
N GLN A 150 18.89 -9.25 18.60
CA GLN A 150 19.59 -10.08 19.60
C GLN A 150 18.63 -10.88 20.49
N LYS A 151 17.44 -10.34 20.78
CA LYS A 151 16.47 -10.98 21.66
C LYS A 151 15.68 -12.08 20.98
N PHE A 152 15.25 -11.82 19.75
CA PHE A 152 14.37 -12.72 19.01
C PHE A 152 15.12 -13.66 18.09
N GLU A 153 16.45 -13.51 17.96
CA GLU A 153 17.31 -14.31 17.09
C GLU A 153 16.76 -14.34 15.65
N LEU A 154 16.25 -13.20 15.20
CA LEU A 154 15.53 -13.01 13.94
C LEU A 154 15.98 -11.66 13.33
N PRO A 155 16.16 -11.55 12.00
CA PRO A 155 16.38 -10.27 11.34
C PRO A 155 15.20 -9.31 11.56
N ILE A 156 15.50 -8.04 11.88
CA ILE A 156 14.48 -7.02 12.14
C ILE A 156 14.77 -5.77 11.35
N ARG A 157 13.85 -5.43 10.45
CA ARG A 157 13.86 -4.18 9.72
C ARG A 157 12.92 -3.18 10.38
N LEU A 158 13.36 -1.95 10.51
CA LEU A 158 12.51 -0.84 10.92
C LEU A 158 12.06 -0.05 9.69
N GLU A 159 10.77 0.28 9.65
CA GLU A 159 10.17 1.06 8.59
C GLU A 159 9.53 2.31 9.19
N ASN A 160 10.13 3.47 8.87
CA ASN A 160 9.62 4.76 9.33
C ASN A 160 8.44 5.17 8.46
N LEU A 161 7.25 5.28 9.07
CA LEU A 161 6.02 5.71 8.42
C LEU A 161 5.77 7.21 8.59
N ALA A 162 6.70 7.95 9.19
CA ALA A 162 6.66 9.41 9.13
C ALA A 162 6.61 9.84 7.66
N ALA A 163 5.72 10.79 7.34
CA ALA A 163 5.65 11.34 6.00
C ALA A 163 7.07 11.76 5.57
N PRO A 164 7.49 11.48 4.32
CA PRO A 164 8.80 11.92 3.85
C PRO A 164 8.90 13.41 4.17
N THR A 165 9.95 13.81 4.90
CA THR A 165 10.30 15.22 4.97
C THR A 165 10.32 15.67 3.53
N ALA A 166 9.38 16.54 3.16
CA ALA A 166 9.27 17.02 1.80
C ALA A 166 10.70 17.38 1.39
N HIS A 167 11.27 16.64 0.44
CA HIS A 167 12.25 17.29 -0.40
C HIS A 167 11.50 18.53 -0.86
N GLU A 168 12.00 19.70 -0.49
CA GLU A 168 11.53 20.95 -1.05
C GLU A 168 11.66 20.76 -2.55
N GLU A 169 10.60 20.28 -3.19
CA GLU A 169 10.47 20.29 -4.62
C GLU A 169 10.42 21.77 -4.92
N THR A 170 11.60 22.29 -5.23
CA THR A 170 11.80 23.60 -5.79
C THR A 170 10.93 23.67 -7.03
N ASN A 171 9.73 24.19 -6.82
CA ASN A 171 8.97 25.01 -7.74
C ASN A 171 9.09 24.54 -9.20
N HIS A 172 8.33 23.52 -9.57
CA HIS A 172 7.95 23.30 -10.97
C HIS A 172 6.53 23.82 -11.17
N GLY A 173 6.39 25.15 -11.00
CA GLY A 173 5.34 25.87 -11.70
C GLY A 173 5.57 25.70 -13.20
N CYS A 174 4.50 25.46 -13.96
CA CYS A 174 4.57 25.29 -15.41
C CYS A 174 5.38 26.44 -16.04
N ASP A 175 6.45 26.10 -16.77
CA ASP A 175 7.36 27.02 -17.49
C ASP A 175 6.70 27.78 -18.65
N LYS A 176 5.40 28.08 -18.56
CA LYS A 176 4.73 29.01 -19.47
C LYS A 176 4.82 30.41 -18.89
N PRO A 177 5.40 31.39 -19.62
CA PRO A 177 5.27 32.77 -19.23
C PRO A 177 3.77 33.09 -19.27
N ASP A 178 3.22 33.52 -18.13
CA ASP A 178 1.81 33.90 -17.92
C ASP A 178 0.82 32.82 -17.40
N CYS A 179 1.30 31.69 -16.85
CA CYS A 179 0.46 30.88 -15.95
C CYS A 179 0.89 31.03 -14.47
N GLY A 180 0.58 32.20 -13.91
CA GLY A 180 0.78 32.49 -12.50
C GLY A 180 0.04 33.77 -12.13
N ARG A 181 -0.46 33.85 -10.88
CA ARG A 181 -1.16 35.04 -10.36
C ARG A 181 -0.26 36.28 -10.41
N GLY A 182 -0.35 37.03 -11.50
CA GLY A 182 0.10 38.41 -11.57
C GLY A 182 -0.84 39.33 -10.80
N ALA A 183 -0.27 40.36 -10.18
CA ALA A 183 -0.97 41.40 -9.45
C ALA A 183 -1.82 42.27 -10.40
N GLY A 184 -3.01 41.81 -10.78
CA GLY A 184 -3.95 42.61 -11.57
C GLY A 184 -4.93 41.89 -12.50
N GLY A 185 -5.01 40.55 -12.51
CA GLY A 185 -5.86 39.81 -13.46
C GLY A 185 -7.09 39.18 -12.82
N GLY A 186 -8.23 39.89 -12.83
CA GLY A 186 -9.55 39.28 -12.66
C GLY A 186 -9.96 38.52 -13.93
N CYS A 187 -10.59 37.36 -13.76
CA CYS A 187 -11.14 36.56 -14.85
C CYS A 187 -12.35 37.29 -15.46
N SER A 188 -12.17 37.99 -16.57
CA SER A 188 -13.22 38.80 -17.21
C SER A 188 -13.70 38.28 -18.57
N THR A 189 -13.48 37.02 -18.92
CA THR A 189 -14.08 36.46 -20.14
C THR A 189 -14.66 35.08 -19.89
N CYS A 190 -15.94 35.10 -19.55
CA CYS A 190 -16.85 34.00 -19.77
C CYS A 190 -17.16 33.90 -21.27
N SER A 191 -16.94 32.73 -21.88
CA SER A 191 -17.80 32.29 -22.97
C SER A 191 -17.86 30.76 -23.02
N THR A 192 -19.07 30.27 -22.73
CA THR A 192 -19.63 28.94 -23.01
C THR A 192 -18.97 27.70 -22.39
N GLY A 193 -19.46 27.36 -21.19
CA GLY A 193 -19.91 25.99 -20.90
C GLY A 193 -18.91 25.04 -20.26
N GLY A 194 -18.89 24.99 -18.93
CA GLY A 194 -18.25 23.91 -18.17
C GLY A 194 -17.43 24.45 -17.00
N GLY A 195 -18.02 24.44 -15.80
CA GLY A 195 -17.39 24.97 -14.59
C GLY A 195 -16.14 24.21 -14.20
N CYS A 196 -14.98 24.87 -14.30
CA CYS A 196 -13.78 24.48 -13.59
C CYS A 196 -13.98 24.85 -12.11
N SER A 197 -14.59 23.92 -11.37
CA SER A 197 -14.71 24.06 -9.93
C SER A 197 -13.44 23.53 -9.29
N THR A 198 -12.80 24.37 -8.48
CA THR A 198 -11.73 24.08 -7.51
C THR A 198 -10.26 24.27 -7.95
N CYS A 199 -9.85 25.54 -7.98
CA CYS A 199 -8.52 25.95 -7.52
C CYS A 199 -8.71 26.82 -6.27
N GLY A 200 -8.86 26.17 -5.11
CA GLY A 200 -8.97 26.84 -3.82
C GLY A 200 -7.61 27.37 -3.39
N SER A 201 -7.39 28.68 -3.51
CA SER A 201 -6.31 29.37 -2.80
C SER A 201 -6.68 30.84 -2.60
N SER A 202 -7.62 31.04 -1.71
CA SER A 202 -7.69 32.25 -0.90
C SER A 202 -7.87 31.79 0.54
N LYS A 203 -6.94 32.17 1.43
CA LYS A 203 -7.10 32.05 2.88
C LYS A 203 -8.27 32.93 3.30
N VAL A 204 -9.48 32.46 3.09
CA VAL A 204 -10.69 33.01 3.69
C VAL A 204 -10.88 32.21 4.98
N ASP A 205 -11.02 32.89 6.10
CA ASP A 205 -11.38 32.19 7.34
C ASP A 205 -12.83 31.71 7.22
N LEU A 206 -12.97 30.43 6.87
CA LEU A 206 -14.26 29.79 6.59
C LEU A 206 -15.00 29.38 7.88
N ARG A 207 -14.48 29.70 9.07
CA ARG A 207 -15.08 29.29 10.35
C ARG A 207 -16.51 29.78 10.52
N GLU A 208 -16.79 31.04 10.18
CA GLU A 208 -18.15 31.59 10.24
C GLU A 208 -19.08 30.94 9.21
N TYR A 209 -18.56 30.65 8.01
CA TYR A 209 -19.31 29.98 6.96
C TYR A 209 -19.74 28.57 7.38
N PHE A 210 -18.82 27.79 7.96
CA PHE A 210 -19.13 26.46 8.47
C PHE A 210 -20.00 26.49 9.74
N GLY A 211 -19.83 27.50 10.59
CA GLY A 211 -20.69 27.74 11.75
C GLY A 211 -22.16 27.93 11.34
N HIS A 212 -22.41 28.79 10.35
CA HIS A 212 -23.76 29.02 9.84
C HIS A 212 -24.35 27.79 9.11
N LEU A 213 -23.54 27.02 8.38
CA LEU A 213 -23.98 25.77 7.75
C LEU A 213 -24.37 24.70 8.78
N ARG A 214 -23.66 24.63 9.90
CA ARG A 214 -23.97 23.71 10.99
C ARG A 214 -25.32 24.04 11.63
N VAL A 215 -25.57 25.31 11.92
CA VAL A 215 -26.88 25.77 12.45
C VAL A 215 -28.01 25.38 11.51
N LYS A 216 -27.85 25.60 10.19
CA LYS A 216 -28.85 25.18 9.19
C LYS A 216 -29.09 23.67 9.13
N MET A 217 -28.06 22.87 9.37
CA MET A 217 -28.15 21.41 9.39
C MET A 217 -28.74 20.86 10.70
N GLU A 218 -28.67 21.64 11.78
CA GLU A 218 -29.30 21.33 13.08
C GLU A 218 -30.78 21.77 13.09
N GLU A 219 -31.13 22.90 12.45
CA GLU A 219 -32.51 23.35 12.27
C GLU A 219 -33.32 22.45 11.33
N LYS A 220 -32.70 21.96 10.25
CA LYS A 220 -33.28 20.91 9.42
C LYS A 220 -33.18 19.59 10.15
N HIS A 221 -34.19 19.31 11.00
CA HIS A 221 -34.37 18.04 11.70
C HIS A 221 -33.96 16.86 10.81
N ARG A 222 -32.91 16.15 11.24
CA ARG A 222 -32.42 14.96 10.54
C ARG A 222 -33.51 13.90 10.59
N ILE A 223 -34.10 13.60 9.44
CA ILE A 223 -35.00 12.45 9.29
C ILE A 223 -34.08 11.22 9.23
N PRO A 224 -34.09 10.34 10.24
CA PRO A 224 -33.37 9.07 10.13
C PRO A 224 -34.00 8.27 9.00
N LEU A 225 -33.16 7.76 8.10
CA LEU A 225 -33.59 6.75 7.14
C LEU A 225 -33.88 5.48 7.95
N ALA A 226 -35.17 5.14 8.05
CA ALA A 226 -35.64 3.87 8.60
C ALA A 226 -35.25 2.71 7.69
#